data_AF-A0AAW7CSF1-F1
#
_entry.id   AF-A0AAW7CSF1-F1
#
_cell.length_a   1.000
_cell.length_b   1.000
_cell.length_c   1.000
_cell.angle_alpha   90.00
_cell.angle_beta   90.00
_cell.angle_gamma   90.00
#
_symmetry.space_group_name_H-M   'P 1'
#
loop_
_entity.id
_entity.type
_entity.pdbx_description
1 polymer ?
#
loop_
_entity_poly.entity_id
_entity_poly.type
_entity_poly.pdbx_seq_one_letter_code
_entity_poly.pdbx_strand_id
1 'polypeptide(L)'
;MTKIFPLLGLLLLCSSCITIYGVTSDYKKLDPAFHPYLATYEEGKDTISNRVYSITGEQIRQQMQQHDKILVYTFANGCSGSTCYPLATFKRWADENGYKLYLVTTGYDNLGATLNQQLNLPLYAIDYKAYNTNMRGKYRDRFLLDLLQDEANPKTIIKGPYVNLYAFEKGKLTQVSDDLLQLEPKFISSNQ
;
A
#
# COMPACT_ATOMS: atom_id res chain seq x y z
N MET A 1 -11.89 -36.88 -51.98
CA MET A 1 -10.78 -35.93 -51.79
C MET A 1 -11.14 -34.97 -50.67
N THR A 2 -10.69 -35.27 -49.46
CA THR A 2 -10.99 -34.54 -48.23
C THR A 2 -10.11 -33.29 -48.16
N LYS A 3 -10.71 -32.10 -48.22
CA LYS A 3 -9.97 -30.83 -48.07
C LYS A 3 -9.80 -30.53 -46.58
N ILE A 4 -8.59 -30.78 -46.09
CA ILE A 4 -8.11 -30.40 -44.76
C ILE A 4 -7.70 -28.92 -44.81
N PHE A 5 -8.44 -28.11 -44.05
CA PHE A 5 -8.06 -26.90 -43.30
C PHE A 5 -7.53 -25.64 -44.00
N PRO A 6 -8.06 -24.50 -43.55
CA PRO A 6 -7.21 -23.41 -43.09
C PRO A 6 -7.57 -23.03 -41.63
N LEU A 7 -7.05 -23.76 -40.63
CA LEU A 7 -6.99 -23.23 -39.24
C LEU A 7 -5.68 -22.48 -38.96
N LEU A 8 -4.74 -22.42 -39.91
CA LEU A 8 -3.40 -21.89 -39.66
C LEU A 8 -3.34 -20.36 -39.67
N GLY A 9 -4.38 -19.67 -40.17
CA GLY A 9 -4.43 -18.21 -40.23
C GLY A 9 -4.80 -17.50 -38.92
N LEU A 10 -5.39 -18.21 -37.95
CA LEU A 10 -5.91 -17.59 -36.71
C LEU A 10 -4.91 -17.57 -35.54
N LEU A 11 -3.83 -18.35 -35.61
CA LEU A 11 -2.82 -18.43 -34.54
C LEU A 11 -1.79 -17.28 -34.55
N LEU A 12 -1.76 -16.45 -35.60
CA LEU A 12 -0.79 -15.36 -35.77
C LEU A 12 -1.26 -13.99 -35.23
N LEU A 13 -2.46 -13.89 -34.64
CA LEU A 13 -3.01 -12.63 -34.11
C LEU A 13 -2.78 -12.40 -32.61
N CYS A 14 -2.13 -13.32 -31.90
CA CYS A 14 -1.97 -13.26 -30.43
C CYS A 14 -0.61 -12.71 -29.95
N SER A 15 0.22 -12.15 -30.82
CA SER A 15 1.53 -11.57 -30.44
C SER A 15 1.46 -10.10 -29.99
N SER A 16 0.31 -9.64 -29.49
CA SER A 16 0.27 -8.37 -28.76
C SER A 16 0.89 -8.59 -27.37
N CYS A 17 1.98 -7.88 -27.07
CA CYS A 17 2.56 -7.85 -25.74
C CYS A 17 1.62 -7.09 -24.78
N ILE A 18 0.51 -7.71 -24.38
CA ILE A 18 -0.43 -7.12 -23.42
C ILE A 18 0.29 -7.08 -22.07
N THR A 19 0.62 -5.86 -21.63
CA THR A 19 1.18 -5.64 -20.30
C THR A 19 0.03 -5.38 -19.33
N ILE A 20 -0.29 -6.39 -18.51
CA ILE A 20 -1.36 -6.30 -17.51
C ILE A 20 -0.79 -5.68 -16.23
N TYR A 21 -1.31 -4.55 -15.77
CA TYR A 21 -0.91 -3.94 -14.50
C TYR A 21 -1.86 -4.32 -13.35
N GLY A 22 -1.36 -4.27 -12.12
CA GLY A 22 -2.13 -4.47 -10.90
C GLY A 22 -2.49 -5.91 -10.53
N VAL A 23 -2.04 -6.90 -11.29
CA VAL A 23 -2.18 -8.31 -10.86
C VAL A 23 -0.98 -8.74 -10.00
N THR A 24 0.19 -8.16 -10.27
CA THR A 24 1.44 -8.47 -9.57
C THR A 24 2.01 -7.27 -8.84
N SER A 25 3.22 -7.38 -8.27
CA SER A 25 3.93 -6.19 -7.75
C SER A 25 4.24 -5.16 -8.81
N ASP A 26 4.33 -5.56 -10.09
CA ASP A 26 4.74 -4.71 -11.21
C ASP A 26 6.17 -4.13 -11.06
N TYR A 27 6.96 -4.62 -10.10
CA TYR A 27 8.37 -4.23 -9.89
C TYR A 27 9.19 -4.37 -11.18
N LYS A 28 9.02 -5.48 -11.91
CA LYS A 28 9.74 -5.74 -13.17
C LYS A 28 9.36 -4.79 -14.32
N LYS A 29 8.31 -3.99 -14.16
CA LYS A 29 7.82 -3.02 -15.14
C LYS A 29 8.15 -1.59 -14.73
N LEU A 30 8.75 -1.40 -13.56
CA LEU A 30 9.14 -0.09 -13.07
C LEU A 30 10.18 0.51 -14.00
N ASP A 31 10.01 1.78 -14.35
CA ASP A 31 11.02 2.52 -15.08
C ASP A 31 12.38 2.46 -14.33
N PRO A 32 13.47 2.05 -14.99
CA PRO A 32 14.82 2.07 -14.43
C PRO A 32 15.18 3.37 -13.70
N ALA A 33 14.67 4.52 -14.17
CA ALA A 33 14.90 5.83 -13.56
C ALA A 33 14.41 5.94 -12.09
N PHE A 34 13.43 5.12 -11.68
CA PHE A 34 12.91 5.13 -10.31
C PHE A 34 13.59 4.13 -9.36
N HIS A 35 14.44 3.23 -9.86
CA HIS A 35 15.16 2.26 -9.01
C HIS A 35 16.05 2.92 -7.93
N PRO A 36 16.76 4.04 -8.18
CA PRO A 36 17.56 4.72 -7.15
C PRO A 36 16.78 5.24 -5.94
N TYR A 37 15.46 5.40 -6.08
CA TYR A 37 14.55 5.83 -5.01
C TYR A 37 14.12 4.68 -4.11
N LEU A 38 14.35 3.42 -4.52
CA LEU A 38 14.00 2.24 -3.74
C LEU A 38 15.07 1.96 -2.68
N ALA A 39 14.60 1.55 -1.50
CA ALA A 39 15.42 1.12 -0.39
C ALA A 39 14.69 0.00 0.39
N THR A 40 15.40 -0.64 1.31
CA THR A 40 14.80 -1.58 2.26
C THR A 40 14.62 -0.89 3.60
N TYR A 41 13.46 -1.07 4.23
CA TYR A 41 13.25 -0.58 5.58
C TYR A 41 14.11 -1.38 6.55
N GLU A 42 14.83 -0.68 7.42
CA GLU A 42 15.67 -1.26 8.46
C GLU A 42 15.31 -0.63 9.80
N GLU A 43 15.01 -1.47 10.79
CA GLU A 43 14.65 -1.02 12.13
C GLU A 43 15.80 -0.21 12.76
N GLY A 44 15.46 0.89 13.42
CA GLY A 44 16.45 1.77 14.06
C GLY A 44 17.27 2.64 13.11
N LYS A 45 17.05 2.56 11.79
CA LYS A 45 17.65 3.47 10.81
C LYS A 45 16.66 4.55 10.37
N ASP A 46 17.15 5.78 10.26
CA ASP A 46 16.36 6.89 9.77
C ASP A 46 15.96 6.69 8.31
N THR A 47 14.68 6.93 8.03
CA THR A 47 14.15 6.96 6.67
C THR A 47 14.29 8.36 6.08
N ILE A 48 14.90 8.44 4.90
CA ILE A 48 15.03 9.66 4.10
C ILE A 48 13.73 9.94 3.33
N SER A 49 13.29 11.20 3.31
CA SER A 49 12.15 11.66 2.52
C SER A 49 12.29 11.39 1.03
N ASN A 50 11.17 11.24 0.34
CA ASN A 50 11.09 10.98 -1.11
C ASN A 50 11.79 9.69 -1.56
N ARG A 51 12.04 8.74 -0.65
CA ARG A 51 12.42 7.35 -0.98
C ARG A 51 11.26 6.41 -0.71
N VAL A 52 11.32 5.22 -1.32
CA VAL A 52 10.32 4.16 -1.17
C VAL A 52 10.98 2.96 -0.50
N TYR A 53 10.57 2.65 0.72
CA TYR A 53 11.13 1.55 1.51
C TYR A 53 10.26 0.31 1.41
N SER A 54 10.84 -0.85 1.07
CA SER A 54 10.15 -2.13 1.21
C SER A 54 9.92 -2.44 2.68
N ILE A 55 8.67 -2.71 3.07
CA ILE A 55 8.27 -2.91 4.48
C ILE A 55 7.24 -4.04 4.63
N THR A 56 7.23 -4.68 5.80
CA THR A 56 6.24 -5.69 6.22
C THR A 56 5.22 -5.11 7.22
N GLY A 57 4.12 -5.83 7.45
CA GLY A 57 3.12 -5.43 8.44
C GLY A 57 3.66 -5.58 9.86
N GLU A 58 4.48 -6.60 10.09
CA GLU A 58 5.17 -6.83 11.36
C GLU A 58 6.11 -5.67 11.71
N GLN A 59 6.89 -5.17 10.75
CA GLN A 59 7.77 -4.02 10.95
C GLN A 59 6.99 -2.77 11.35
N ILE A 60 5.83 -2.48 10.73
CA ILE A 60 4.99 -1.34 11.15
C ILE A 60 4.43 -1.57 12.56
N ARG A 61 4.04 -2.81 12.87
CA ARG A 61 3.50 -3.16 14.19
C ARG A 61 4.53 -2.96 15.30
N GLN A 62 5.80 -3.30 15.07
CA GLN A 62 6.89 -3.03 16.02
C GLN A 62 6.97 -1.53 16.37
N GLN A 63 6.66 -0.65 15.41
CA GLN A 63 6.67 0.82 15.62
C GLN A 63 5.54 1.30 16.53
N MET A 64 4.50 0.50 16.77
CA MET A 64 3.41 0.83 17.72
C MET A 64 3.90 0.89 19.17
N GLN A 65 5.07 0.32 19.48
CA GLN A 65 5.70 0.45 20.79
C GLN A 65 6.35 1.83 21.01
N GLN A 66 6.67 2.53 19.92
CA GLN A 66 7.38 3.82 19.93
C GLN A 66 6.44 5.00 19.66
N HIS A 67 5.23 4.73 19.16
CA HIS A 67 4.27 5.74 18.76
C HIS A 67 2.87 5.41 19.26
N ASP A 68 2.29 6.31 20.04
CA ASP A 68 0.94 6.16 20.59
C ASP A 68 -0.16 6.16 19.51
N LYS A 69 0.07 6.81 18.36
CA LYS A 69 -0.89 6.90 17.26
C LYS A 69 -0.21 6.61 15.94
N ILE A 70 -0.70 5.59 15.23
CA ILE A 70 -0.21 5.20 13.91
C ILE A 70 -1.37 5.16 12.92
N LEU A 71 -1.19 5.79 11.77
CA LEU A 71 -2.12 5.69 10.64
C LEU A 71 -1.41 4.98 9.51
N VAL A 72 -1.96 3.86 9.07
CA VAL A 72 -1.51 3.14 7.88
C VAL A 72 -2.51 3.36 6.76
N TYR A 73 -2.04 3.90 5.64
CA TYR A 73 -2.82 4.01 4.41
C TYR A 73 -2.21 3.13 3.32
N THR A 74 -2.94 2.09 2.92
CA THR A 74 -2.55 1.24 1.79
C THR A 74 -3.16 1.73 0.49
N PHE A 75 -2.38 1.94 -0.58
CA PHE A 75 -2.93 2.50 -1.82
C PHE A 75 -2.37 1.85 -3.08
N ALA A 76 -3.06 2.04 -4.20
CA ALA A 76 -2.51 1.78 -5.52
C ALA A 76 -2.08 3.12 -6.13
N ASN A 77 -0.88 3.18 -6.72
CA ASN A 77 -0.44 4.42 -7.38
C ASN A 77 -1.37 4.75 -8.55
N GLY A 78 -1.63 6.04 -8.77
CA GLY A 78 -2.54 6.48 -9.82
C GLY A 78 -4.02 6.18 -9.56
N CYS A 79 -4.42 5.94 -8.31
CA CYS A 79 -5.83 5.78 -7.99
C CYS A 79 -6.65 7.02 -8.39
N SER A 80 -7.80 6.78 -9.01
CA SER A 80 -8.71 7.81 -9.54
C SER A 80 -10.13 7.74 -8.95
N GLY A 81 -10.34 6.99 -7.87
CA GLY A 81 -11.64 6.90 -7.18
C GLY A 81 -11.99 8.18 -6.42
N SER A 82 -13.25 8.33 -6.01
CA SER A 82 -13.73 9.50 -5.26
C SER A 82 -13.06 9.70 -3.90
N THR A 83 -12.54 8.62 -3.30
CA THR A 83 -11.80 8.63 -2.02
C THR A 83 -10.28 8.66 -2.21
N CYS A 84 -9.80 8.76 -3.45
CA CYS A 84 -8.37 8.81 -3.76
C CYS A 84 -7.84 10.24 -3.72
N TYR A 85 -7.70 10.74 -2.50
CA TYR A 85 -7.14 12.05 -2.23
C TYR A 85 -5.65 12.12 -2.58
N PRO A 86 -5.12 13.33 -2.89
CA PRO A 86 -3.69 13.55 -2.94
C PRO A 86 -3.00 13.08 -1.65
N LEU A 87 -1.81 12.47 -1.76
CA LEU A 87 -1.13 11.90 -0.59
C LEU A 87 -0.78 12.97 0.47
N ALA A 88 -0.60 14.23 0.05
CA ALA A 88 -0.42 15.37 0.94
C ALA A 88 -1.62 15.60 1.88
N THR A 89 -2.83 15.21 1.47
CA THR A 89 -4.04 15.29 2.30
C THR A 89 -3.94 14.37 3.51
N PHE A 90 -3.49 13.13 3.30
CA PHE A 90 -3.26 12.17 4.40
C PHE A 90 -2.14 12.64 5.33
N LYS A 91 -1.07 13.21 4.77
CA LYS A 91 0.01 13.81 5.57
C LYS A 91 -0.53 14.90 6.50
N ARG A 92 -1.23 15.88 5.93
CA ARG A 92 -1.79 16.99 6.70
C ARG A 92 -2.74 16.49 7.80
N TRP A 93 -3.65 15.58 7.46
CA TRP A 93 -4.57 15.01 8.44
C TRP A 93 -3.83 14.30 9.58
N ALA A 94 -2.81 13.49 9.25
CA ALA A 94 -2.04 12.78 10.26
C ALA A 94 -1.27 13.74 11.18
N ASP A 95 -0.64 14.78 10.61
CA ASP A 95 0.07 15.81 11.38
C ASP A 95 -0.90 16.55 12.32
N GLU A 96 -2.07 16.98 11.83
CA GLU A 96 -3.10 17.68 12.61
C GLU A 96 -3.67 16.85 13.75
N ASN A 97 -3.68 15.51 13.62
CA ASN A 97 -4.25 14.59 14.61
C ASN A 97 -3.20 13.85 15.45
N GLY A 98 -1.92 14.16 15.27
CA GLY A 98 -0.80 13.59 16.01
C GLY A 98 -0.50 12.12 15.68
N TYR A 99 -0.79 11.69 14.45
CA TYR A 99 -0.52 10.33 13.97
C TYR A 99 0.82 10.23 13.26
N LYS A 100 1.60 9.19 13.57
CA LYS A 100 2.70 8.75 12.71
C LYS A 100 2.11 8.07 11.47
N LEU A 101 2.34 8.66 10.30
CA LEU A 101 1.78 8.19 9.03
C LEU A 101 2.70 7.18 8.31
N TYR A 102 2.11 6.09 7.83
CA TYR A 102 2.70 5.14 6.88
C TYR A 102 1.88 5.13 5.59
N LEU A 103 2.41 5.77 4.55
CA LEU A 103 1.89 5.70 3.18
C LEU A 103 2.47 4.47 2.48
N VAL A 104 1.68 3.40 2.35
CA VAL A 104 2.13 2.09 1.86
C VAL A 104 1.50 1.77 0.50
N THR A 105 2.28 1.83 -0.57
CA THR A 105 1.81 1.40 -1.88
C THR A 105 1.76 -0.13 -1.96
N THR A 106 0.68 -0.63 -2.58
CA THR A 106 0.44 -2.06 -2.80
C THR A 106 1.11 -2.58 -4.06
N GLY A 107 1.85 -1.76 -4.81
CA GLY A 107 2.57 -2.17 -6.03
C GLY A 107 3.44 -1.04 -6.60
N TYR A 108 4.21 -1.35 -7.64
CA TYR A 108 5.15 -0.43 -8.29
C TYR A 108 4.62 0.17 -9.59
N ASP A 109 3.45 -0.26 -10.07
CA ASP A 109 2.77 0.38 -11.19
C ASP A 109 2.61 1.88 -10.93
N ASN A 110 2.78 2.73 -11.94
CA ASN A 110 2.67 4.19 -11.88
C ASN A 110 3.39 4.88 -10.69
N LEU A 111 4.45 4.26 -10.14
CA LEU A 111 5.18 4.82 -8.97
C LEU A 111 5.79 6.19 -9.26
N GLY A 112 6.19 6.45 -10.50
CA GLY A 112 6.73 7.74 -10.91
C GLY A 112 5.77 8.90 -10.66
N ALA A 113 4.47 8.72 -10.94
CA ALA A 113 3.46 9.74 -10.66
C ALA A 113 3.31 9.99 -9.15
N THR A 114 3.45 8.95 -8.32
CA THR A 114 3.47 9.08 -6.86
C THR A 114 4.69 9.86 -6.39
N LEU A 115 5.89 9.53 -6.88
CA LEU A 115 7.14 10.21 -6.51
C LEU A 115 7.17 11.68 -6.93
N ASN A 116 6.57 12.00 -8.08
CA ASN A 116 6.47 13.37 -8.59
C ASN A 116 5.59 14.30 -7.72
N GLN A 117 4.82 13.77 -6.75
CA GLN A 117 4.08 14.59 -5.80
C GLN A 117 4.98 15.27 -4.74
N GLN A 118 6.25 14.86 -4.61
CA GLN A 118 7.26 15.49 -3.73
C GLN A 118 6.76 15.75 -2.29
N LEU A 119 6.25 14.70 -1.65
CA LEU A 119 5.54 14.82 -0.38
C LEU A 119 6.43 15.18 0.82
N ASN A 120 7.75 15.17 0.65
CA ASN A 120 8.74 15.44 1.71
C ASN A 120 8.60 14.50 2.92
N LEU A 121 8.12 13.28 2.71
CA LEU A 121 8.12 12.20 3.70
C LEU A 121 8.57 10.88 3.05
N PRO A 122 9.01 9.87 3.82
CA PRO A 122 9.28 8.54 3.27
C PRO A 122 7.98 7.88 2.81
N LEU A 123 8.06 7.19 1.67
CA LEU A 123 7.01 6.29 1.19
C LEU A 123 7.42 4.85 1.47
N TYR A 124 6.43 3.96 1.45
CA TYR A 124 6.66 2.55 1.68
C TYR A 124 6.00 1.73 0.56
N ALA A 125 6.58 0.58 0.26
CA ALA A 125 5.98 -0.43 -0.61
C ALA A 125 5.90 -1.75 0.16
N ILE A 126 4.81 -2.49 -0.01
CA ILE A 126 4.70 -3.82 0.61
C ILE A 126 5.84 -4.71 0.09
N ASP A 127 6.60 -5.30 1.02
CA ASP A 127 7.68 -6.24 0.69
C ASP A 127 7.11 -7.59 0.23
N TYR A 128 6.72 -7.65 -1.05
CA TYR A 128 6.19 -8.87 -1.67
C TYR A 128 7.20 -10.05 -1.64
N LYS A 129 8.50 -9.76 -1.53
CA LYS A 129 9.54 -10.80 -1.46
C LYS A 129 9.52 -11.47 -0.10
N ALA A 130 9.42 -10.70 0.98
CA ALA A 130 9.24 -11.23 2.34
C ALA A 130 8.01 -12.16 2.45
N TYR A 131 6.94 -11.84 1.71
CA TYR A 131 5.74 -12.67 1.64
C TYR A 131 5.81 -13.84 0.67
N ASN A 132 6.92 -14.12 -0.03
CA ASN A 132 7.06 -15.26 -0.93
C ASN A 132 5.94 -15.35 -1.99
N THR A 133 5.47 -14.22 -2.53
CA THR A 133 4.48 -14.18 -3.62
C THR A 133 4.57 -12.87 -4.38
N ASN A 134 4.49 -12.93 -5.71
CA ASN A 134 4.41 -11.73 -6.54
C ASN A 134 2.95 -11.30 -6.83
N MET A 135 1.95 -12.07 -6.39
CA MET A 135 0.54 -11.76 -6.63
C MET A 135 0.05 -10.68 -5.67
N ARG A 136 -0.45 -9.55 -6.19
CA ARG A 136 -0.78 -8.35 -5.40
C ARG A 136 -1.77 -8.61 -4.29
N GLY A 137 -2.89 -9.25 -4.59
CA GLY A 137 -3.89 -9.61 -3.58
C GLY A 137 -3.28 -10.46 -2.46
N LYS A 138 -2.44 -11.45 -2.80
CA LYS A 138 -1.88 -12.38 -1.81
C LYS A 138 -0.89 -11.73 -0.86
N TYR A 139 0.07 -10.94 -1.35
CA TYR A 139 1.01 -10.27 -0.42
C TYR A 139 0.35 -9.13 0.33
N ARG A 140 -0.67 -8.46 -0.26
CA ARG A 140 -1.47 -7.45 0.47
C ARG A 140 -2.19 -8.11 1.65
N ASP A 141 -2.85 -9.23 1.42
CA ASP A 141 -3.56 -9.94 2.50
C ASP A 141 -2.60 -10.41 3.59
N ARG A 142 -1.41 -10.90 3.23
CA ARG A 142 -0.37 -11.29 4.20
C ARG A 142 0.15 -10.09 4.99
N PHE A 143 0.42 -8.98 4.32
CA PHE A 143 0.79 -7.73 4.98
C PHE A 143 -0.27 -7.26 5.98
N LEU A 144 -1.55 -7.32 5.61
CA LEU A 144 -2.63 -6.95 6.51
C LEU A 144 -2.80 -7.94 7.67
N LEU A 145 -2.55 -9.24 7.46
CA LEU A 145 -2.57 -10.22 8.54
C LEU A 145 -1.50 -9.92 9.60
N ASP A 146 -0.28 -9.60 9.18
CA ASP A 146 0.79 -9.20 10.10
C ASP A 146 0.46 -7.87 10.78
N LEU A 147 -0.02 -6.89 9.99
CA LEU A 147 -0.44 -5.59 10.50
C LEU A 147 -1.61 -5.69 11.48
N LEU A 148 -2.41 -6.76 11.46
CA LEU A 148 -3.61 -6.97 12.29
C LEU A 148 -3.51 -8.18 13.25
N GLN A 149 -2.34 -8.79 13.45
CA GLN A 149 -2.18 -10.05 14.20
C GLN A 149 -2.80 -10.07 15.62
N ASP A 150 -2.82 -8.94 16.35
CA ASP A 150 -3.37 -8.87 17.72
C ASP A 150 -4.85 -8.42 17.77
N GLU A 151 -5.48 -8.26 16.61
CA GLU A 151 -6.87 -7.84 16.50
C GLU A 151 -7.82 -9.03 16.46
N ALA A 152 -9.04 -8.83 16.96
CA ALA A 152 -10.07 -9.85 16.84
C ALA A 152 -10.50 -10.00 15.37
N ASN A 153 -10.47 -11.23 14.85
CA ASN A 153 -10.97 -11.58 13.51
C ASN A 153 -10.31 -10.79 12.34
N PRO A 154 -8.97 -10.76 12.22
CA PRO A 154 -8.28 -9.96 11.20
C PRO A 154 -8.67 -10.35 9.77
N LYS A 155 -8.98 -11.63 9.54
CA LYS A 155 -9.47 -12.14 8.25
C LYS A 155 -10.81 -11.52 7.83
N THR A 156 -11.69 -11.18 8.77
CA THR A 156 -12.98 -10.55 8.49
C THR A 156 -12.77 -9.11 8.06
N ILE A 157 -11.87 -8.38 8.73
CA ILE A 157 -11.48 -7.01 8.36
C ILE A 157 -10.91 -6.98 6.94
N ILE A 158 -10.01 -7.91 6.62
CA ILE A 158 -9.35 -7.99 5.29
C ILE A 158 -10.35 -8.30 4.17
N LYS A 159 -11.35 -9.15 4.44
CA LYS A 159 -12.37 -9.58 3.47
C LYS A 159 -13.60 -8.69 3.41
N GLY A 160 -13.67 -7.67 4.25
CA GLY A 160 -14.79 -6.73 4.33
C GLY A 160 -14.89 -5.81 3.10
N PRO A 161 -15.68 -4.72 3.19
CA PRO A 161 -15.63 -3.65 2.18
C PRO A 161 -14.20 -3.16 1.96
N TYR A 162 -13.92 -2.48 0.85
CA TYR A 162 -12.55 -2.15 0.41
C TYR A 162 -11.87 -1.12 1.34
N VAL A 163 -11.45 -1.57 2.53
CA VAL A 163 -10.75 -0.78 3.54
C VAL A 163 -9.30 -0.61 3.13
N ASN A 164 -8.80 0.62 3.31
CA ASN A 164 -7.44 0.98 2.98
C ASN A 164 -6.76 1.86 4.04
N LEU A 165 -7.51 2.34 5.04
CA LEU A 165 -7.04 3.11 6.18
C LEU A 165 -7.19 2.29 7.47
N TYR A 166 -6.12 2.23 8.25
CA TYR A 166 -6.05 1.52 9.53
C TYR A 166 -5.45 2.45 10.57
N ALA A 167 -6.26 2.89 11.53
CA ALA A 167 -5.84 3.75 12.62
C ALA A 167 -5.61 2.91 13.88
N PHE A 168 -4.43 3.07 14.46
CA PHE A 168 -4.03 2.41 15.70
C PHE A 168 -3.77 3.45 16.77
N GLU A 169 -4.29 3.21 17.98
CA GLU A 169 -3.95 3.96 19.18
C GLU A 169 -3.44 2.99 20.25
N LYS A 170 -2.27 3.27 20.83
CA LYS A 170 -1.60 2.46 21.86
C LYS A 170 -1.51 0.97 21.47
N GLY A 171 -1.16 0.72 20.20
CA GLY A 171 -1.01 -0.63 19.64
C GLY A 171 -2.30 -1.40 19.41
N LYS A 172 -3.47 -0.75 19.47
CA LYS A 172 -4.78 -1.35 19.17
C LYS A 172 -5.45 -0.65 18.00
N LEU A 173 -6.04 -1.43 17.10
CA LEU A 173 -6.85 -0.91 16.02
C LEU A 173 -8.09 -0.22 16.58
N THR A 174 -8.26 1.06 16.28
CA THR A 174 -9.40 1.85 16.76
C THR A 174 -10.39 2.16 15.65
N GLN A 175 -9.92 2.34 14.41
CA GLN A 175 -10.76 2.66 13.27
C GLN A 175 -10.22 2.02 11.99
N VAL A 176 -11.14 1.67 11.11
CA VAL A 176 -10.87 1.24 9.74
C VAL A 176 -11.81 1.97 8.80
N SER A 177 -11.30 2.43 7.66
CA SER A 177 -12.13 3.10 6.66
C SER A 177 -11.56 2.95 5.24
N ASP A 178 -12.39 3.23 4.25
CA ASP A 178 -12.04 3.41 2.85
C ASP A 178 -11.93 4.90 2.44
N ASP A 179 -12.27 5.80 3.36
CA ASP A 179 -12.33 7.25 3.19
C ASP A 179 -11.74 7.98 4.41
N LEU A 180 -10.77 8.87 4.16
CA LEU A 180 -10.12 9.67 5.20
C LEU A 180 -11.13 10.53 5.98
N LEU A 181 -12.23 10.98 5.36
CA LEU A 181 -13.24 11.82 5.99
C LEU A 181 -14.10 11.08 7.01
N GLN A 182 -14.11 9.75 6.97
CA GLN A 182 -14.83 8.92 7.95
C GLN A 182 -13.98 8.60 9.18
N LEU A 183 -12.67 8.92 9.18
CA LEU A 183 -11.87 8.80 10.38
C LEU A 183 -12.25 9.92 11.35
N GLU A 184 -12.84 9.56 12.48
CA GLU A 184 -13.21 10.51 13.51
C GLU A 184 -11.93 11.09 14.14
N PRO A 185 -11.71 12.42 14.09
CA PRO A 185 -10.74 13.05 14.96
C PRO A 185 -11.31 12.95 16.38
N LYS A 186 -10.71 12.10 17.22
CA LYS A 186 -10.99 12.17 18.66
C LYS A 186 -10.42 13.48 19.17
N PHE A 187 -11.25 14.53 19.18
CA PHE A 187 -11.00 15.66 20.06
C PHE A 187 -10.83 15.07 21.45
N ILE A 188 -9.62 15.15 22.00
CA ILE A 188 -9.41 14.89 23.41
C ILE A 188 -10.28 15.93 24.10
N SER A 189 -11.42 15.50 24.63
CA SER A 189 -12.12 16.26 25.65
C SER A 189 -11.16 16.33 26.83
N SER A 190 -10.35 17.38 26.87
CA SER A 190 -9.64 17.81 28.06
C SER A 190 -10.69 18.37 29.01
N ASN A 191 -11.41 17.46 29.67
CA ASN A 191 -12.10 17.71 30.92
C ASN A 191 -11.41 16.87 31.98
N GLN A 192 -10.34 17.42 32.55
CA GLN A 192 -10.08 17.48 33.98
C GLN A 192 -8.90 18.43 34.27
#